data_AF-A0A382XJM3-F1
#
_entry.id   AF-A0A382XJM3-F1
#
_cell.length_a   1.000
_cell.length_b   1.000
_cell.length_c   1.000
_cell.angle_alpha   90.00
_cell.angle_beta   90.00
_cell.angle_gamma   90.00
#
_symmetry.space_group_name_H-M   'P 1'
#
loop_
_entity.id
_entity.type
_entity.pdbx_description
1 polymer ?
#
loop_
_entity_poly.entity_id
_entity_poly.type
_entity_poly.pdbx_seq_one_letter_code
_entity_poly.pdbx_strand_id
1 'polypeptide(L)'
;MEKQKMDGYDPILLTKTTEKVVIDGNKRKYARLARPLRFYGGTTSATEVGCNLRCKFCFSDKPVRRPHSTGRFYTPEQVFNALKKNANKYGHKLISASASEGTLGKQHLFELLELVDKSDFIYVLETNGMTIGHDPEFAKELSRFRNLHVRVSIKGTNKEEYVRLTGAMSSSYDLP
;
A
#
# COMPACT_ATOMS: atom_id res chain seq x y z
N MET A 1 19.12 -25.93 -18.56
CA MET A 1 18.80 -24.57 -18.07
C MET A 1 19.34 -24.44 -16.67
N GLU A 2 20.46 -23.73 -16.49
CA GLU A 2 20.94 -23.39 -15.15
C GLU A 2 19.90 -22.54 -14.42
N LYS A 3 19.53 -22.95 -13.21
CA LYS A 3 18.77 -22.10 -12.30
C LYS A 3 19.68 -20.94 -11.91
N GLN A 4 19.51 -19.80 -12.57
CA GLN A 4 20.19 -18.56 -12.20
C GLN A 4 19.88 -18.28 -10.72
N LYS A 5 20.93 -18.27 -9.88
CA LYS A 5 20.79 -18.03 -8.44
C LYS A 5 20.30 -16.59 -8.26
N MET A 6 19.12 -16.43 -7.68
CA MET A 6 18.55 -15.11 -7.43
C MET A 6 19.38 -14.35 -6.39
N ASP A 7 19.65 -13.07 -6.63
CA ASP A 7 20.42 -12.18 -5.76
C ASP A 7 19.58 -11.54 -4.63
N GLY A 8 18.29 -11.86 -4.58
CA GLY A 8 17.33 -11.45 -3.57
C GLY A 8 16.03 -12.26 -3.64
N TYR A 9 15.06 -11.95 -2.77
CA TYR A 9 13.73 -12.56 -2.85
C TYR A 9 12.89 -11.94 -3.96
N ASP A 10 11.92 -12.69 -4.49
CA ASP A 10 10.94 -12.19 -5.45
C ASP A 10 9.84 -11.38 -4.72
N PRO A 11 9.72 -10.06 -4.93
CA PRO A 11 8.69 -9.24 -4.29
C PRO A 11 7.29 -9.57 -4.81
N ILE A 12 7.13 -10.09 -6.03
CA ILE A 12 5.82 -10.48 -6.58
C ILE A 12 5.33 -11.78 -5.95
N LEU A 13 6.22 -12.74 -5.69
CA LEU A 13 5.88 -13.91 -4.87
C LEU A 13 5.53 -13.48 -3.43
N LEU A 14 6.24 -12.50 -2.88
CA LEU A 14 5.95 -11.96 -1.56
C LEU A 14 4.59 -11.21 -1.52
N THR A 15 4.18 -10.55 -2.60
CA THR A 15 2.82 -10.01 -2.77
C THR A 15 1.79 -11.12 -2.57
N LYS A 16 1.86 -12.19 -3.37
CA LYS A 16 0.88 -13.30 -3.36
C LYS A 16 0.78 -13.96 -1.98
N THR A 17 1.92 -14.15 -1.30
CA THR A 17 1.94 -14.75 0.04
C THR A 17 1.47 -13.79 1.13
N THR A 18 1.77 -12.49 1.01
CA THR A 18 1.29 -11.47 1.96
C THR A 18 -0.21 -11.30 1.85
N GLU A 19 -0.79 -11.29 0.65
CA GLU A 19 -2.23 -11.17 0.44
C GLU A 19 -3.02 -12.28 1.15
N LYS A 20 -2.54 -13.53 1.14
CA LYS A 20 -3.14 -14.63 1.92
C LYS A 20 -3.25 -14.36 3.42
N VAL A 21 -2.50 -13.40 3.94
CA VAL A 21 -2.45 -13.05 5.37
C VAL A 21 -3.24 -11.80 5.69
N VAL A 22 -3.30 -10.85 4.75
CA VAL A 22 -3.83 -9.50 4.98
C VAL A 22 -5.11 -9.20 4.23
N ILE A 23 -5.55 -10.09 3.33
CA ILE A 23 -6.80 -9.99 2.57
C ILE A 23 -7.72 -11.18 2.90
N ASP A 24 -9.01 -10.88 3.06
CA ASP A 24 -10.11 -11.85 3.27
C ASP A 24 -11.32 -11.41 2.46
N GLY A 25 -11.49 -11.98 1.26
CA GLY A 25 -12.45 -11.48 0.27
C GLY A 25 -12.15 -10.02 -0.09
N ASN A 26 -13.14 -9.13 0.05
CA ASN A 26 -12.95 -7.69 -0.12
C ASN A 26 -12.45 -6.97 1.15
N LYS A 27 -12.17 -7.68 2.24
CA LYS A 27 -11.66 -7.08 3.48
C LYS A 27 -10.14 -7.04 3.48
N ARG A 28 -9.58 -6.01 4.10
CA ARG A 28 -8.13 -5.86 4.29
C ARG A 28 -7.80 -5.62 5.77
N LYS A 29 -6.63 -6.08 6.20
CA LYS A 29 -6.12 -5.82 7.56
C LYS A 29 -5.64 -4.39 7.73
N TYR A 30 -6.13 -3.75 8.79
CA TYR A 30 -5.63 -2.46 9.29
C TYR A 30 -5.27 -2.56 10.77
N ALA A 31 -4.14 -1.98 11.16
CA ALA A 31 -3.73 -1.83 12.55
C ALA A 31 -4.49 -0.69 13.24
N ARG A 32 -4.88 0.34 12.48
CA ARG A 32 -5.67 1.47 12.93
C ARG A 32 -6.45 2.05 11.77
N LEU A 33 -7.76 2.29 11.94
CA LEU A 33 -8.61 2.79 10.86
C LEU A 33 -8.47 4.30 10.58
N ALA A 34 -8.12 5.10 11.59
CA ALA A 34 -7.92 6.53 11.38
C ALA A 34 -7.01 7.14 12.46
N ARG A 35 -6.11 8.01 12.02
CA ARG A 35 -5.35 8.95 12.83
C ARG A 35 -5.15 10.26 12.07
N PRO A 36 -5.26 11.42 12.74
CA PRO A 36 -4.82 12.67 12.14
C PRO A 36 -3.29 12.69 12.05
N LEU A 37 -2.78 13.21 10.95
CA LEU A 37 -1.36 13.47 10.72
C LEU A 37 -1.20 14.91 10.22
N ARG A 38 -0.04 15.49 10.51
CA ARG A 38 0.31 16.88 10.13
C ARG A 38 0.85 16.99 8.69
N PHE A 39 1.06 15.88 8.01
CA PHE A 39 1.57 15.88 6.64
C PHE A 39 0.56 16.53 5.67
N TYR A 40 1.08 17.17 4.62
CA TYR A 40 0.28 17.76 3.53
C TYR A 40 -0.71 18.83 3.99
N GLY A 41 -0.40 19.58 5.05
CA GLY A 41 -1.31 20.57 5.63
C GLY A 41 -2.46 19.96 6.46
N GLY A 42 -2.41 18.64 6.72
CA GLY A 42 -3.42 17.91 7.48
C GLY A 42 -4.00 16.75 6.66
N THR A 43 -3.81 15.52 7.13
CA THR A 43 -4.36 14.32 6.50
C THR A 43 -4.88 13.35 7.55
N THR A 44 -5.94 12.61 7.22
CA THR A 44 -6.38 11.48 8.02
C THR A 44 -5.89 10.20 7.38
N SER A 45 -5.11 9.42 8.11
CA SER A 45 -4.51 8.19 7.59
C SER A 45 -4.96 6.97 8.36
N ALA A 46 -5.22 5.87 7.66
CA ALA A 46 -5.25 4.53 8.24
C ALA A 46 -3.83 3.95 8.29
N THR A 47 -3.64 2.92 9.12
CA THR A 47 -2.41 2.14 9.18
C THR A 47 -2.69 0.75 8.64
N GLU A 48 -2.29 0.49 7.41
CA GLU A 48 -2.45 -0.79 6.74
C GLU A 48 -1.44 -1.81 7.26
N VAL A 49 -1.69 -3.08 6.94
CA VAL A 49 -0.83 -4.21 7.29
C VAL A 49 -0.44 -4.96 6.02
N GLY A 50 0.83 -5.37 5.92
CA GLY A 50 1.35 -6.12 4.78
C GLY A 50 2.10 -5.26 3.77
N CYS A 51 3.30 -5.71 3.41
CA CYS A 51 4.12 -5.10 2.36
C CYS A 51 4.89 -6.22 1.66
N ASN A 52 5.19 -6.03 0.39
CA ASN A 52 5.97 -6.95 -0.44
C ASN A 52 7.46 -6.56 -0.56
N LEU A 53 7.91 -5.59 0.25
CA LEU A 53 9.31 -5.26 0.45
C LEU A 53 9.72 -5.39 1.94
N ARG A 54 11.02 -5.52 2.20
CA ARG A 54 11.62 -5.66 3.55
C ARG A 54 12.71 -4.63 3.82
N CYS A 55 12.48 -3.40 3.35
CA CYS A 55 13.41 -2.28 3.45
C CYS A 55 14.06 -2.18 4.84
N LYS A 56 15.39 -2.08 4.87
CA LYS A 56 16.16 -1.98 6.12
C LYS A 56 15.79 -0.77 6.97
N PHE A 57 15.38 0.32 6.32
CA PHE A 57 14.94 1.58 6.93
C PHE A 57 13.41 1.67 7.15
N CYS A 58 12.66 0.57 6.99
CA CYS A 58 11.21 0.58 7.16
C CYS A 58 10.82 0.91 8.61
N PHE A 59 10.11 2.03 8.81
CA PHE A 59 9.61 2.46 10.13
C PHE A 59 8.32 1.77 10.56
N SER A 60 7.70 0.98 9.68
CA SER A 60 6.36 0.42 9.89
C SER A 60 6.33 -0.76 10.85
N ASP A 61 7.48 -1.31 11.27
CA ASP A 61 7.62 -2.33 12.30
C ASP A 61 6.58 -3.47 12.22
N LYS A 62 5.72 -3.65 13.25
CA LYS A 62 4.74 -4.74 13.37
C LYS A 62 3.85 -4.93 12.13
N PRO A 63 3.19 -3.90 11.57
CA PRO A 63 2.46 -3.99 10.30
C PRO A 63 3.15 -4.74 9.15
N VAL A 64 4.48 -4.64 9.02
CA VAL A 64 5.23 -5.30 7.94
C VAL A 64 5.96 -6.55 8.42
N ARG A 65 6.50 -6.54 9.65
CA ARG A 65 7.33 -7.63 10.20
C ARG A 65 6.50 -8.75 10.83
N ARG A 66 5.27 -8.46 11.29
CA ARG A 66 4.36 -9.42 11.96
C ARG A 66 2.90 -9.30 11.45
N PRO A 67 2.63 -9.43 10.14
CA PRO A 67 1.29 -9.23 9.58
C PRO A 67 0.26 -10.29 10.02
N HIS A 68 0.70 -11.48 10.45
CA HIS A 68 -0.18 -12.53 10.94
C HIS A 68 -0.90 -12.14 12.24
N SER A 69 -0.22 -11.43 13.14
CA SER A 69 -0.73 -11.05 14.46
C SER A 69 -1.03 -9.55 14.61
N THR A 70 -0.96 -8.78 13.52
CA THR A 70 -1.19 -7.33 13.54
C THR A 70 -2.48 -6.97 12.80
N GLY A 71 -3.30 -6.13 13.43
CA GLY A 71 -4.51 -5.55 12.83
C GLY A 71 -5.72 -6.47 12.79
N ARG A 72 -6.79 -5.96 12.17
CA ARG A 72 -8.08 -6.65 12.00
C ARG A 72 -8.60 -6.41 10.59
N PHE A 73 -9.44 -7.32 10.08
CA PHE A 73 -10.05 -7.20 8.77
C PHE A 73 -11.21 -6.21 8.78
N TYR A 74 -11.24 -5.32 7.79
CA TYR A 74 -12.28 -4.33 7.60
C TYR A 74 -12.70 -4.27 6.13
N THR A 75 -13.99 -4.03 5.90
CA THR A 75 -14.52 -3.76 4.56
C THR A 75 -14.08 -2.37 4.07
N PRO A 76 -14.10 -2.11 2.75
CA PRO A 76 -13.81 -0.77 2.21
C PRO A 76 -14.71 0.30 2.83
N GLU A 77 -15.99 0.00 3.03
CA GLU A 77 -16.95 0.92 3.65
C GLU A 77 -16.59 1.24 5.11
N GLN A 78 -16.18 0.26 5.91
CA GLN A 78 -15.75 0.48 7.29
C GLN A 78 -14.52 1.40 7.36
N VAL A 79 -13.56 1.19 6.44
CA VAL A 79 -12.35 2.02 6.34
C VAL A 79 -12.72 3.44 5.92
N PHE A 80 -13.48 3.59 4.84
CA PHE A 80 -13.91 4.89 4.33
C PHE A 80 -14.70 5.68 5.39
N ASN A 81 -15.67 5.06 6.06
CA ASN A 81 -16.48 5.73 7.08
C ASN A 81 -15.64 6.19 8.28
N ALA A 82 -14.65 5.39 8.71
CA ALA A 82 -13.73 5.78 9.77
C ALA A 82 -12.82 6.95 9.36
N LEU A 83 -12.27 6.90 8.14
CA LEU A 83 -11.47 7.98 7.56
C LEU A 83 -12.29 9.26 7.43
N LYS A 84 -13.47 9.20 6.80
CA LYS A 84 -14.42 10.31 6.63
C LYS A 84 -14.78 10.96 7.96
N LYS A 85 -15.17 10.15 8.96
CA LYS A 85 -15.53 10.66 10.30
C LYS A 85 -14.38 11.44 10.94
N ASN A 86 -13.16 10.92 10.84
CA ASN A 86 -12.00 11.55 11.45
C ASN A 86 -11.53 12.78 10.65
N ALA A 87 -11.53 12.70 9.32
CA ALA A 87 -11.22 13.82 8.44
C ALA A 87 -12.17 15.00 8.66
N ASN A 88 -13.48 14.74 8.73
CA ASN A 88 -14.47 15.78 9.06
C ASN A 88 -14.22 16.41 10.43
N LYS A 89 -13.87 15.61 11.44
CA LYS A 89 -13.56 16.10 12.79
C LYS A 89 -12.38 17.10 12.79
N TYR A 90 -11.38 16.88 11.95
CA TYR A 90 -10.16 17.70 11.91
C TYR A 90 -10.11 18.66 10.71
N GLY A 91 -11.19 18.75 9.91
CA GLY A 91 -11.23 19.60 8.71
C GLY A 91 -10.28 19.16 7.59
N HIS A 92 -9.84 17.90 7.58
CA HIS A 92 -8.94 17.39 6.54
C HIS A 92 -9.70 17.09 5.24
N LYS A 93 -9.10 17.43 4.09
CA LYS A 93 -9.56 17.01 2.76
C LYS A 93 -8.79 15.81 2.21
N LEU A 94 -7.60 15.56 2.74
CA LEU A 94 -6.77 14.43 2.35
C LEU A 94 -7.02 13.26 3.28
N ILE A 95 -7.21 12.09 2.67
CA ILE A 95 -7.24 10.80 3.37
C ILE A 95 -6.22 9.86 2.75
N SER A 96 -5.78 8.86 3.50
CA SER A 96 -4.78 7.91 3.04
C SER A 96 -4.84 6.62 3.84
N ALA A 97 -4.12 5.63 3.37
CA ALA A 97 -3.69 4.52 4.19
C ALA A 97 -2.20 4.31 3.97
N SER A 98 -1.47 4.10 5.06
CA SER A 98 0.00 4.17 5.09
C SER A 98 0.60 3.02 5.89
N ALA A 99 1.94 2.99 5.97
CA ALA A 99 2.77 2.03 6.71
C ALA A 99 2.82 0.61 6.11
N SER A 100 2.33 0.41 4.89
CA SER A 100 2.31 -0.88 4.21
C SER A 100 2.39 -0.68 2.69
N GLU A 101 2.25 -1.74 1.89
CA GLU A 101 2.08 -1.59 0.44
C GLU A 101 0.61 -1.39 0.06
N GLY A 102 0.23 -0.19 -0.36
CA GLY A 102 -1.16 0.21 -0.58
C GLY A 102 -1.92 -0.58 -1.66
N THR A 103 -1.22 -1.21 -2.60
CA THR A 103 -1.83 -1.93 -3.73
C THR A 103 -2.20 -3.40 -3.46
N LEU A 104 -1.84 -3.94 -2.29
CA LEU A 104 -2.24 -5.29 -1.90
C LEU A 104 -3.77 -5.40 -1.74
N GLY A 105 -4.39 -6.43 -2.30
CA GLY A 105 -5.84 -6.55 -2.32
C GLY A 105 -6.49 -5.54 -3.26
N LYS A 106 -6.22 -5.67 -4.56
CA LYS A 106 -6.74 -4.81 -5.64
C LYS A 106 -8.25 -4.53 -5.52
N GLN A 107 -9.06 -5.57 -5.27
CA GLN A 107 -10.50 -5.43 -5.07
C GLN A 107 -10.85 -4.47 -3.93
N HIS A 108 -10.24 -4.66 -2.75
CA HIS A 108 -10.47 -3.79 -1.59
C HIS A 108 -10.10 -2.33 -1.89
N LEU A 109 -8.92 -2.12 -2.49
CA LEU A 109 -8.45 -0.78 -2.86
C LEU A 109 -9.46 -0.11 -3.82
N PHE A 110 -9.92 -0.82 -4.84
CA PHE A 110 -10.79 -0.24 -5.85
C PHE A 110 -12.17 0.10 -5.31
N GLU A 111 -12.78 -0.80 -4.52
CA GLU A 111 -14.04 -0.52 -3.83
C GLU A 111 -13.90 0.68 -2.87
N LEU A 112 -12.74 0.82 -2.20
CA LEU A 112 -12.47 2.00 -1.37
C LEU A 112 -12.38 3.27 -2.22
N LEU A 113 -11.66 3.25 -3.34
CA LEU A 113 -11.53 4.39 -4.25
C LEU A 113 -12.87 4.79 -4.87
N GLU A 114 -13.75 3.85 -5.17
CA GLU A 114 -15.12 4.14 -5.64
C GLU A 114 -15.96 4.90 -4.61
N LEU A 115 -15.74 4.66 -3.30
CA LEU A 115 -16.36 5.44 -2.23
C LEU A 115 -15.76 6.84 -2.13
N VAL A 116 -14.44 6.98 -2.32
CA VAL A 116 -13.75 8.27 -2.30
C VAL A 116 -14.18 9.15 -3.47
N ASP A 117 -14.28 8.60 -4.67
CA ASP A 117 -14.69 9.33 -5.88
C ASP A 117 -16.13 9.88 -5.81
N LYS A 118 -16.95 9.36 -4.89
CA LYS A 118 -18.30 9.86 -4.58
C LYS A 118 -18.32 10.89 -3.44
N SER A 119 -17.15 11.42 -3.05
CA SER A 119 -16.99 12.32 -1.91
C SER A 119 -16.06 13.50 -2.21
N ASP A 120 -15.97 14.44 -1.29
CA ASP A 120 -15.08 15.62 -1.42
C ASP A 120 -13.64 15.36 -0.92
N PHE A 121 -13.29 14.10 -0.61
CA PHE A 121 -11.94 13.76 -0.16
C PHE A 121 -11.05 13.36 -1.33
N ILE A 122 -9.75 13.61 -1.20
CA ILE A 122 -8.73 13.07 -2.10
C ILE A 122 -8.00 11.95 -1.37
N TYR A 123 -7.93 10.78 -1.99
CA TYR A 123 -7.16 9.65 -1.46
C TYR A 123 -5.71 9.71 -1.92
N VAL A 124 -4.78 9.70 -0.99
CA VAL A 124 -3.35 9.57 -1.27
C VAL A 124 -2.95 8.10 -1.16
N LEU A 125 -2.72 7.45 -2.30
CA LEU A 125 -2.22 6.08 -2.38
C LEU A 125 -0.69 6.08 -2.30
N GLU A 126 -0.14 5.62 -1.18
CA GLU A 126 1.29 5.39 -1.01
C GLU A 126 1.64 3.95 -1.42
N THR A 127 2.53 3.80 -2.39
CA THR A 127 2.91 2.50 -2.98
C THR A 127 4.40 2.45 -3.27
N ASN A 128 4.97 1.26 -3.30
CA ASN A 128 6.31 1.02 -3.83
C ASN A 128 6.33 0.69 -5.34
N GLY A 129 5.16 0.61 -5.99
CA GLY A 129 5.02 0.44 -7.43
C GLY A 129 5.18 -0.99 -7.96
N MET A 130 5.63 -1.95 -7.15
CA MET A 130 5.95 -3.32 -7.62
C MET A 130 4.76 -4.02 -8.30
N THR A 131 3.56 -3.90 -7.73
CA THR A 131 2.36 -4.54 -8.32
C THR A 131 1.88 -3.80 -9.57
N ILE A 132 2.08 -2.48 -9.63
CA ILE A 132 1.68 -1.64 -10.77
C ILE A 132 2.60 -1.94 -11.96
N GLY A 133 3.90 -2.03 -11.73
CA GLY A 133 4.89 -2.42 -12.73
C GLY A 133 4.70 -3.84 -13.25
N HIS A 134 4.30 -4.76 -12.37
CA HIS A 134 4.06 -6.14 -12.75
C HIS A 134 2.78 -6.34 -13.57
N ASP A 135 1.76 -5.52 -13.34
CA ASP A 135 0.49 -5.51 -14.06
C ASP A 135 0.18 -4.11 -14.61
N PRO A 136 0.62 -3.78 -15.85
CA PRO A 136 0.39 -2.45 -16.43
C PRO A 136 -1.08 -2.05 -16.57
N GLU A 137 -2.03 -3.00 -16.60
CA GLU A 137 -3.46 -2.68 -16.59
C GLU A 137 -3.89 -2.04 -15.26
N PHE A 138 -3.20 -2.36 -14.15
CA PHE A 138 -3.46 -1.75 -12.85
C PHE A 138 -3.34 -0.22 -12.93
N ALA A 139 -2.32 0.31 -13.60
CA ALA A 139 -2.15 1.76 -13.77
C ALA A 139 -3.30 2.38 -14.58
N LYS A 140 -3.72 1.72 -15.67
CA LYS A 140 -4.83 2.18 -16.50
C LYS A 140 -6.13 2.21 -15.70
N GLU A 141 -6.38 1.17 -14.91
CA GLU A 141 -7.57 1.13 -14.07
C GLU A 141 -7.53 2.18 -12.95
N LEU A 142 -6.38 2.45 -12.33
CA LEU A 142 -6.24 3.53 -11.35
C LEU A 142 -6.53 4.91 -11.98
N SER A 143 -6.17 5.12 -13.25
CA SER A 143 -6.37 6.41 -13.94
C SER A 143 -7.84 6.82 -14.10
N ARG A 144 -8.80 5.90 -13.89
CA ARG A 144 -10.23 6.20 -13.95
C ARG A 144 -10.73 7.02 -12.74
N PHE A 145 -9.99 6.99 -11.63
CA PHE A 145 -10.38 7.64 -10.38
C PHE A 145 -9.95 9.10 -10.35
N ARG A 146 -10.90 10.02 -10.12
CA ARG A 146 -10.65 11.46 -10.18
C ARG A 146 -10.08 12.00 -8.88
N ASN A 147 -10.46 11.40 -7.75
CA ASN A 147 -10.07 11.85 -6.41
C ASN A 147 -8.91 11.01 -5.86
N LEU A 148 -7.95 10.67 -6.71
CA LEU A 148 -6.79 9.85 -6.38
C LEU A 148 -5.48 10.60 -6.66
N HIS A 149 -4.59 10.61 -5.68
CA HIS A 149 -3.20 11.03 -5.83
C HIS A 149 -2.28 9.86 -5.51
N VAL A 150 -1.52 9.37 -6.50
CA VAL A 150 -0.61 8.24 -6.33
C VAL A 150 0.80 8.74 -6.03
N ARG A 151 1.43 8.17 -5.00
CA ARG A 151 2.83 8.44 -4.63
C ARG A 151 3.62 7.15 -4.63
N VAL A 152 4.46 7.02 -5.64
CA VAL A 152 5.37 5.88 -5.83
C VAL A 152 6.68 6.15 -5.11
N SER A 153 7.07 5.24 -4.23
CA SER A 153 8.31 5.32 -3.48
C SER A 153 9.42 4.53 -4.16
N ILE A 154 10.29 5.22 -4.91
CA ILE A 154 11.47 4.61 -5.53
C ILE A 154 12.51 4.23 -4.46
N LYS A 155 13.17 3.08 -4.64
CA LYS A 155 14.08 2.49 -3.65
C LYS A 155 15.45 2.26 -4.28
N GLY A 156 16.46 2.96 -3.77
CA GLY A 156 17.82 2.92 -4.30
C GLY A 156 17.97 3.72 -5.60
N THR A 157 19.17 4.18 -5.88
CA THR A 157 19.51 4.91 -7.12
C THR A 157 20.03 4.00 -8.24
N ASN A 158 20.30 2.73 -7.92
CA ASN A 158 20.73 1.67 -8.83
C ASN A 158 20.33 0.30 -8.29
N LYS A 159 20.52 -0.75 -9.12
CA LYS A 159 20.15 -2.13 -8.80
C LYS A 159 20.86 -2.65 -7.56
N GLU A 160 22.15 -2.36 -7.42
CA GLU A 160 22.98 -2.79 -6.31
C GLU A 160 22.49 -2.20 -4.98
N GLU A 161 22.19 -0.91 -4.97
CA GLU A 161 21.65 -0.22 -3.80
C GLU A 161 20.23 -0.69 -3.48
N TYR A 162 19.38 -0.87 -4.49
CA TYR A 162 18.04 -1.42 -4.32
C TYR A 162 18.06 -2.79 -3.62
N VAL A 163 18.89 -3.72 -4.10
CA VAL A 163 19.08 -5.04 -3.48
C VAL A 163 19.59 -4.87 -2.04
N ARG A 164 20.60 -4.02 -1.83
CA ARG A 164 21.17 -3.76 -0.50
C ARG A 164 20.14 -3.22 0.48
N LEU A 165 19.25 -2.34 0.04
CA LEU A 165 18.28 -1.64 0.87
C LEU A 165 17.03 -2.48 1.14
N THR A 166 16.54 -3.22 0.15
CA THR A 166 15.24 -3.92 0.21
C THR A 166 15.36 -5.43 0.39
N GLY A 167 16.48 -6.02 -0.02
CA GLY A 167 16.70 -7.46 -0.13
C GLY A 167 15.95 -8.15 -1.29
N ALA A 168 15.19 -7.39 -2.08
CA ALA A 168 14.49 -7.91 -3.25
C ALA A 168 15.46 -8.09 -4.42
N MET A 169 15.15 -9.01 -5.34
CA MET A 169 16.01 -9.34 -6.48
C MET A 169 16.22 -8.15 -7.43
N SER A 170 17.42 -7.98 -7.99
CA SER A 170 17.75 -6.82 -8.85
C SER A 170 16.87 -6.72 -10.10
N SER A 171 16.38 -7.84 -10.63
CA SER A 171 15.47 -7.88 -11.78
C SER A 171 14.10 -7.23 -11.51
N SER A 172 13.75 -6.98 -10.24
CA SER A 172 12.53 -6.24 -9.86
C SER A 172 12.73 -4.73 -9.74
N TYR A 173 13.95 -4.22 -9.92
CA TYR A 173 14.28 -2.80 -9.78
C TYR A 173 13.50 -1.91 -10.75
N ASP A 174 13.33 -2.38 -12.00
CA ASP A 174 12.72 -1.63 -13.10
C ASP A 174 11.18 -1.78 -13.14
N LEU A 175 10.56 -2.36 -12.11
CA LEU A 175 9.09 -2.50 -12.06
C LEU A 175 8.37 -1.16 -11.79
N PRO A 176 8.68 -0.40 -10.72
CA PRO A 176 7.98 0.85 -10.40
C PRO A 176 8.14 1.93 -11.47
#